data_AF-A0A7C5SDD2-F1
#
_entry.id   AF-A0A7C5SDD2-F1
#
_cell.length_a   1.000
_cell.length_b   1.000
_cell.length_c   1.000
_cell.angle_alpha   90.00
_cell.angle_beta   90.00
_cell.angle_gamma   90.00
#
_symmetry.space_group_name_H-M   'P 1'
#
loop_
_entity.id
_entity.type
_entity.pdbx_description
1 polymer ?
#
loop_
_entity_poly.entity_id
_entity_poly.type
_entity_poly.pdbx_seq_one_letter_code
_entity_poly.pdbx_strand_id
1 'polypeptide(L)'
;MQRVTTQQRRRLVMKSRQLVRGIALGLAFGATAIFSHAIPATAGDVVKERRETMKTVVENFKPIVGMVKGAVAFDAATVRKNAANIAALLKKAKGLFPKGSDAGDTRAKPEIWQNMDEFNAIFDAAIKNAEALATVSAADALPPAVMALGGKGCKACHEKFRKPKKDKM
;
A
#
# COMPACT_ATOMS: atom_id res chain seq x y z
N MET A 1 21.59 83.68 34.66
CA MET A 1 20.38 83.44 33.84
C MET A 1 20.65 82.25 32.92
N GLN A 2 19.80 81.20 32.98
CA GLN A 2 19.47 80.27 31.89
C GLN A 2 20.61 79.38 31.33
N ARG A 3 20.49 78.12 30.89
CA ARG A 3 19.54 76.99 30.87
C ARG A 3 20.39 75.79 30.33
N VAL A 4 19.91 74.54 30.49
CA VAL A 4 20.31 73.31 29.73
C VAL A 4 21.66 72.66 30.17
N THR A 5 21.74 71.74 31.14
CA THR A 5 21.39 70.29 31.17
C THR A 5 21.68 69.54 29.86
N THR A 6 22.59 68.59 29.83
CA THR A 6 22.35 67.12 29.78
C THR A 6 23.74 66.53 29.49
N GLN A 7 24.05 65.29 29.89
CA GLN A 7 25.31 64.60 29.52
C GLN A 7 26.55 64.93 30.37
N GLN A 8 26.35 65.33 31.63
CA GLN A 8 27.32 64.97 32.66
C GLN A 8 27.32 63.45 32.81
N ARG A 9 28.33 62.83 32.22
CA ARG A 9 29.17 61.80 32.85
C ARG A 9 28.40 60.83 33.76
N ARG A 10 28.20 59.61 33.27
CA ARG A 10 28.56 58.34 33.93
C ARG A 10 27.52 57.28 33.61
N ARG A 11 28.02 56.06 33.48
CA ARG A 11 27.30 54.79 33.44
C ARG A 11 26.63 54.50 32.12
N LEU A 12 27.39 53.82 31.27
CA LEU A 12 26.95 52.72 30.41
C LEU A 12 28.25 52.13 29.83
N VAL A 13 29.21 51.72 30.67
CA VAL A 13 29.51 50.30 30.98
C VAL A 13 28.71 49.34 30.09
N MET A 14 28.99 49.38 28.79
CA MET A 14 28.69 48.32 27.85
C MET A 14 29.72 47.21 27.97
N LYS A 15 29.24 45.99 27.74
CA LYS A 15 30.00 44.77 27.46
C LYS A 15 30.81 44.23 28.64
N SER A 16 30.25 43.22 29.30
CA SER A 16 30.41 41.84 28.80
C SER A 16 30.06 40.84 29.91
N ARG A 17 29.69 39.64 29.45
CA ARG A 17 29.69 38.37 30.18
C ARG A 17 28.44 38.03 31.03
N GLN A 18 27.75 37.02 30.52
CA GLN A 18 27.32 35.80 31.23
C GLN A 18 25.86 35.72 31.73
N LEU A 19 25.18 34.71 31.16
CA LEU A 19 24.37 33.66 31.80
C LEU A 19 22.85 33.84 32.06
N VAL A 20 22.10 33.00 31.31
CA VAL A 20 21.03 32.05 31.72
C VAL A 20 19.69 32.60 32.28
N ARG A 21 18.63 31.88 31.89
CA ARG A 21 17.22 31.90 32.37
C ARG A 21 16.38 32.96 31.65
N GLY A 22 15.53 32.61 30.68
CA GLY A 22 14.50 31.58 30.69
C GLY A 22 13.17 32.25 31.03
N ILE A 23 12.29 32.41 30.04
CA ILE A 23 10.82 32.47 30.11
C ILE A 23 10.35 32.37 28.65
N ALA A 24 9.81 31.21 28.30
CA ALA A 24 9.14 30.97 27.03
C ALA A 24 7.74 31.61 27.11
N LEU A 25 7.47 32.60 26.28
CA LEU A 25 6.14 33.19 26.13
C LEU A 25 5.41 32.43 25.01
N GLY A 26 4.33 31.74 25.38
CA GLY A 26 3.56 30.85 24.53
C GLY A 26 2.88 31.57 23.36
N LEU A 27 3.17 31.08 22.15
CA LEU A 27 2.32 31.26 20.98
C LEU A 27 1.35 30.08 20.93
N ALA A 28 0.11 30.33 21.33
CA ALA A 28 -0.98 29.38 21.16
C ALA A 28 -1.39 29.33 19.68
N PHE A 29 -0.77 28.42 18.92
CA PHE A 29 -1.33 27.97 17.65
C PHE A 29 -2.26 26.79 17.96
N GLY A 30 -3.57 27.02 17.83
CA GLY A 30 -4.58 25.96 17.93
C GLY A 30 -4.39 24.96 16.81
N ALA A 31 -3.75 23.83 17.09
CA ALA A 31 -3.76 22.67 16.24
C ALA A 31 -5.10 21.94 16.45
N THR A 32 -6.09 22.23 15.62
CA THR A 32 -7.25 21.34 15.47
C THR A 32 -6.76 20.04 14.84
N ALA A 33 -6.44 19.06 15.68
CA ALA A 33 -6.26 17.69 15.25
C ALA A 33 -7.59 17.21 14.66
N ILE A 34 -7.66 17.13 13.33
CA ILE A 34 -8.73 16.41 12.64
C ILE A 34 -8.50 14.94 12.99
N PHE A 35 -9.16 14.46 14.04
CA PHE A 35 -9.32 13.03 14.27
C PHE A 35 -10.24 12.50 13.17
N SER A 36 -9.65 12.02 12.08
CA SER A 36 -10.34 11.17 11.11
C SER A 36 -10.81 9.91 11.85
N HIS A 37 -12.07 9.90 12.28
CA HIS A 37 -12.70 8.72 12.83
C HIS A 37 -12.87 7.73 11.67
N ALA A 38 -12.00 6.72 11.61
CA ALA A 38 -12.17 5.60 10.69
C ALA A 38 -13.46 4.88 11.08
N ILE A 39 -14.53 5.07 10.29
CA ILE A 39 -15.74 4.25 10.41
C ILE A 39 -15.31 2.81 10.13
N PRO A 40 -15.55 1.85 11.03
CA PRO A 40 -15.20 0.46 10.79
C PRO A 40 -15.94 0.00 9.53
N ALA A 41 -15.17 -0.39 8.50
CA ALA A 41 -15.72 -0.88 7.25
C ALA A 41 -16.64 -2.08 7.54
N THR A 42 -17.84 -2.08 6.97
CA THR A 42 -18.73 -3.23 7.10
C THR A 42 -18.15 -4.43 6.34
N ALA A 43 -18.57 -5.65 6.69
CA ALA A 43 -18.14 -6.83 5.93
C ALA A 43 -18.42 -6.69 4.43
N GLY A 44 -19.55 -6.07 4.05
CA GLY A 44 -19.92 -5.78 2.67
C GLY A 44 -18.95 -4.82 1.96
N ASP A 45 -18.53 -3.76 2.63
CA ASP A 45 -17.58 -2.78 2.08
C ASP A 45 -16.23 -3.43 1.79
N VAL A 46 -15.73 -4.26 2.72
CA VAL A 46 -14.47 -4.99 2.54
C VAL A 46 -14.57 -6.04 1.43
N VAL A 47 -15.73 -6.72 1.31
CA VAL A 47 -15.97 -7.67 0.21
C VAL A 47 -15.92 -6.97 -1.15
N LYS A 48 -16.52 -5.78 -1.27
CA LYS A 48 -16.46 -4.98 -2.49
C LYS A 48 -15.03 -4.56 -2.80
N GLU A 49 -14.33 -4.01 -1.80
CA GLU A 49 -12.96 -3.52 -1.97
C GLU A 49 -11.99 -4.63 -2.40
N ARG A 50 -12.05 -5.82 -1.80
CA ARG A 50 -11.18 -6.93 -2.23
C ARG A 50 -11.45 -7.36 -3.66
N ARG A 51 -12.72 -7.33 -4.10
CA ARG A 51 -13.10 -7.71 -5.47
C ARG A 51 -12.59 -6.70 -6.49
N GLU A 52 -12.73 -5.42 -6.19
CA GLU A 52 -12.20 -4.34 -7.03
C GLU A 52 -10.67 -4.41 -7.10
N THR A 53 -10.01 -4.58 -5.96
CA THR A 53 -8.55 -4.74 -5.90
C THR A 53 -8.09 -5.92 -6.76
N MET A 54 -8.75 -7.08 -6.66
CA MET A 54 -8.41 -8.25 -7.50
C MET A 54 -8.77 -8.07 -8.97
N LYS A 55 -9.77 -7.27 -9.31
CA LYS A 55 -10.07 -6.89 -10.70
C LYS A 55 -8.91 -6.07 -11.28
N THR A 56 -8.39 -5.11 -10.53
CA THR A 56 -7.25 -4.30 -10.94
C THR A 56 -5.96 -5.12 -11.07
N VAL A 57 -5.76 -6.14 -10.22
CA VAL A 57 -4.67 -7.12 -10.40
C VAL A 57 -4.78 -7.80 -11.77
N VAL A 58 -5.97 -8.28 -12.13
CA VAL A 58 -6.21 -8.91 -13.45
C VAL A 58 -5.98 -7.93 -14.60
N GLU A 59 -6.40 -6.67 -14.46
CA GLU A 59 -6.18 -5.64 -15.48
C GLU A 59 -4.70 -5.37 -15.74
N ASN A 60 -3.87 -5.32 -14.70
CA ASN A 60 -2.42 -5.19 -14.85
C ASN A 60 -1.78 -6.45 -15.45
N PHE A 61 -2.31 -7.64 -15.12
CA PHE A 61 -1.73 -8.91 -15.58
C PHE A 61 -2.08 -9.26 -17.03
N LYS A 62 -3.25 -8.83 -17.52
CA LYS A 62 -3.74 -9.07 -18.89
C LYS A 62 -2.72 -8.76 -20.00
N PRO A 63 -2.12 -7.56 -20.09
CA PRO A 63 -1.14 -7.26 -21.14
C PRO A 63 0.11 -8.15 -21.05
N ILE A 64 0.58 -8.48 -19.84
CA ILE A 64 1.73 -9.38 -19.63
C ILE A 64 1.42 -10.77 -20.18
N VAL A 65 0.22 -11.31 -19.91
CA VAL A 65 -0.23 -12.58 -20.49
C VAL A 65 -0.40 -12.47 -22.01
N GLY A 66 -0.86 -11.33 -22.51
CA GLY A 66 -0.93 -11.03 -23.94
C GLY A 66 0.43 -11.13 -24.63
N MET A 67 1.50 -10.66 -23.97
CA MET A 67 2.88 -10.77 -24.47
C MET A 67 3.34 -12.23 -24.53
N VAL A 68 3.09 -13.03 -23.49
CA VAL A 68 3.41 -14.47 -23.50
C VAL A 68 2.67 -15.21 -24.62
N LYS A 69 1.46 -14.78 -24.96
CA LYS A 69 0.64 -15.37 -26.03
C LYS A 69 0.96 -14.83 -27.43
N GLY A 70 1.90 -13.87 -27.55
CA GLY A 70 2.20 -13.20 -28.83
C GLY A 70 1.10 -12.27 -29.35
N ALA A 71 0.06 -11.99 -28.55
CA ALA A 71 -1.03 -11.08 -28.91
C ALA A 71 -0.66 -9.60 -28.71
N VAL A 72 0.39 -9.34 -27.93
CA VAL A 72 0.96 -8.02 -27.66
C VAL A 72 2.47 -8.14 -27.82
N ALA A 73 3.14 -7.16 -28.44
CA ALA A 73 4.60 -7.15 -28.51
C ALA A 73 5.22 -7.06 -27.11
N PHE A 74 6.33 -7.76 -26.89
CA PHE A 74 7.05 -7.68 -25.62
C PHE A 74 7.53 -6.25 -25.35
N ASP A 75 7.18 -5.72 -24.17
CA ASP A 75 7.67 -4.44 -23.67
C ASP A 75 8.07 -4.57 -22.20
N ALA A 76 9.37 -4.57 -21.94
CA ALA A 76 9.93 -4.72 -20.60
C ALA A 76 9.47 -3.61 -19.64
N ALA A 77 9.21 -2.40 -20.15
CA ALA A 77 8.75 -1.28 -19.32
C ALA A 77 7.32 -1.53 -18.80
N THR A 78 6.43 -1.99 -19.68
CA THR A 78 5.07 -2.41 -19.30
C THR A 78 5.09 -3.60 -18.36
N VAL A 79 5.93 -4.62 -18.59
CA VAL A 79 6.07 -5.76 -17.66
C VAL A 79 6.47 -5.27 -16.27
N ARG A 80 7.54 -4.45 -16.18
CA ARG A 80 8.03 -3.88 -14.91
C ARG A 80 6.93 -3.12 -14.17
N LYS A 81 6.28 -2.16 -14.85
CA LYS A 81 5.25 -1.31 -14.26
C LYS A 81 4.08 -2.13 -13.74
N ASN A 82 3.54 -3.02 -14.59
CA ASN A 82 2.33 -3.75 -14.24
C ASN A 82 2.59 -4.82 -13.18
N ALA A 83 3.75 -5.49 -13.22
CA ALA A 83 4.13 -6.45 -12.21
C ALA A 83 4.35 -5.79 -10.83
N ALA A 84 4.98 -4.61 -10.79
CA ALA A 84 5.10 -3.82 -9.57
C ALA A 84 3.73 -3.41 -9.00
N ASN A 85 2.80 -2.98 -9.87
CA ASN A 85 1.42 -2.69 -9.46
C ASN A 85 0.72 -3.93 -8.90
N ILE A 86 0.90 -5.10 -9.53
CA ILE A 86 0.33 -6.36 -9.03
C ILE A 86 0.88 -6.66 -7.63
N ALA A 87 2.19 -6.54 -7.40
CA ALA A 87 2.78 -6.76 -6.09
C ALA A 87 2.16 -5.84 -5.02
N ALA A 88 2.01 -4.55 -5.31
CA ALA A 88 1.40 -3.58 -4.40
C ALA A 88 -0.09 -3.89 -4.13
N LEU A 89 -0.86 -4.25 -5.16
CA LEU A 89 -2.27 -4.60 -5.04
C LEU A 89 -2.46 -5.90 -4.26
N LEU A 90 -1.57 -6.89 -4.42
CA LEU A 90 -1.62 -8.12 -3.64
C LEU A 90 -1.29 -7.88 -2.16
N LYS A 91 -0.33 -6.99 -1.85
CA LYS A 91 -0.05 -6.54 -0.47
C LYS A 91 -1.29 -5.90 0.15
N LYS A 92 -1.97 -5.01 -0.59
CA LYS A 92 -3.25 -4.42 -0.15
C LYS A 92 -4.30 -5.50 0.07
N ALA A 93 -4.50 -6.38 -0.92
CA ALA A 93 -5.56 -7.37 -0.90
C ALA A 93 -5.41 -8.39 0.24
N LYS A 94 -4.18 -8.74 0.65
CA LYS A 94 -3.92 -9.61 1.80
C LYS A 94 -4.63 -9.12 3.08
N GLY A 95 -4.74 -7.80 3.27
CA GLY A 95 -5.42 -7.18 4.41
C GLY A 95 -6.96 -7.14 4.31
N LEU A 96 -7.55 -7.52 3.18
CA LEU A 96 -8.99 -7.39 2.92
C LEU A 96 -9.78 -8.68 3.18
N PHE A 97 -9.31 -9.50 4.14
CA PHE A 97 -9.95 -10.75 4.57
C PHE A 97 -10.17 -10.80 6.10
N PRO A 98 -10.79 -9.77 6.72
CA PRO A 98 -11.09 -9.81 8.15
C PRO A 98 -12.04 -10.96 8.48
N LYS A 99 -11.98 -11.46 9.71
CA LYS A 99 -12.90 -12.50 10.21
C LYS A 99 -14.36 -12.03 10.04
N GLY A 100 -15.24 -12.93 9.62
CA GLY A 100 -16.65 -12.62 9.35
C GLY A 100 -16.94 -11.98 8.00
N SER A 101 -15.93 -11.80 7.13
CA SER A 101 -16.13 -11.37 5.73
C SER A 101 -16.37 -12.55 4.77
N ASP A 102 -16.85 -13.67 5.28
CA ASP A 102 -17.23 -14.89 4.54
C ASP A 102 -18.71 -14.92 4.14
N ALA A 103 -19.51 -13.97 4.66
CA ALA A 103 -20.91 -13.78 4.32
C ALA A 103 -21.15 -12.77 3.17
N GLY A 104 -22.36 -12.78 2.62
CA GLY A 104 -22.80 -11.86 1.57
C GLY A 104 -22.37 -12.26 0.14
N ASP A 105 -22.25 -11.28 -0.76
CA ASP A 105 -21.84 -11.49 -2.16
C ASP A 105 -20.33 -11.75 -2.28
N THR A 106 -19.90 -12.91 -1.79
CA THR A 106 -18.52 -13.34 -1.82
C THR A 106 -18.32 -14.77 -2.34
N ARG A 107 -17.19 -14.93 -3.03
CA ARG A 107 -16.65 -16.22 -3.45
C ARG A 107 -15.49 -16.69 -2.58
N ALA A 108 -15.12 -15.93 -1.55
CA ALA A 108 -14.19 -16.41 -0.52
C ALA A 108 -14.82 -17.65 0.15
N LYS A 109 -14.05 -18.73 0.27
CA LYS A 109 -14.51 -19.90 1.02
C LYS A 109 -14.16 -19.78 2.51
N PRO A 110 -14.96 -20.31 3.45
CA PRO A 110 -14.69 -20.28 4.89
C PRO A 110 -13.30 -20.82 5.29
N GLU A 111 -12.75 -21.72 4.47
CA GLU A 111 -11.45 -22.36 4.64
C GLU A 111 -10.29 -21.35 4.71
N ILE A 112 -10.46 -20.12 4.19
CA ILE A 112 -9.49 -19.04 4.38
C ILE A 112 -9.22 -18.81 5.87
N TRP A 113 -10.28 -18.64 6.66
CA TRP A 113 -10.16 -18.32 8.08
C TRP A 113 -9.80 -19.54 8.94
N GLN A 114 -9.96 -20.75 8.40
CA GLN A 114 -9.48 -22.00 9.03
C GLN A 114 -8.00 -22.25 8.74
N ASN A 115 -7.45 -21.71 7.64
CA ASN A 115 -6.09 -21.94 7.16
C ASN A 115 -5.38 -20.62 6.85
N MET A 116 -5.51 -19.63 7.74
CA MET A 116 -5.09 -18.25 7.46
C MET A 116 -3.58 -18.13 7.21
N ASP A 117 -2.77 -18.95 7.88
CA ASP A 117 -1.31 -18.97 7.68
C ASP A 117 -0.94 -19.42 6.27
N GLU A 118 -1.58 -20.48 5.77
CA GLU A 118 -1.36 -20.95 4.42
C GLU A 118 -1.87 -19.95 3.38
N PHE A 119 -3.04 -19.37 3.60
CA PHE A 119 -3.59 -18.31 2.77
C PHE A 119 -2.59 -17.14 2.66
N ASN A 120 -2.06 -16.69 3.80
CA ASN A 120 -1.06 -15.63 3.87
C ASN A 120 0.25 -16.02 3.18
N ALA A 121 0.71 -17.26 3.34
CA ALA A 121 1.92 -17.76 2.70
C ALA A 121 1.79 -17.78 1.17
N ILE A 122 0.63 -18.18 0.63
CA ILE A 122 0.37 -18.12 -0.81
C ILE A 122 0.36 -16.67 -1.31
N PHE A 123 -0.24 -15.74 -0.54
CA PHE A 123 -0.17 -14.31 -0.85
C PHE A 123 1.27 -13.81 -0.90
N ASP A 124 2.08 -14.13 0.11
CA ASP A 124 3.48 -13.69 0.18
C ASP A 124 4.32 -14.27 -0.97
N ALA A 125 4.08 -15.52 -1.33
CA ALA A 125 4.70 -16.13 -2.51
C ALA A 125 4.27 -15.44 -3.81
N ALA A 126 2.97 -15.12 -3.97
CA ALA A 126 2.47 -14.40 -5.13
C ALA A 126 3.03 -12.97 -5.23
N ILE A 127 3.16 -12.27 -4.10
CA ILE A 127 3.80 -10.96 -4.02
C ILE A 127 5.26 -11.05 -4.49
N LYS A 128 6.05 -11.98 -3.94
CA LYS A 128 7.44 -12.19 -4.34
C LYS A 128 7.57 -12.54 -5.83
N ASN A 129 6.67 -13.37 -6.36
CA ASN A 129 6.66 -13.72 -7.78
C ASN A 129 6.31 -12.50 -8.66
N ALA A 130 5.43 -11.60 -8.20
CA ALA A 130 5.13 -10.36 -8.91
C ALA A 130 6.31 -9.37 -8.86
N GLU A 131 7.02 -9.30 -7.73
CA GLU A 131 8.27 -8.51 -7.61
C GLU A 131 9.36 -9.05 -8.54
N ALA A 132 9.54 -10.38 -8.61
CA ALA A 132 10.48 -11.01 -9.54
C ALA A 132 10.05 -10.83 -11.01
N LEU A 133 8.75 -10.90 -11.31
CA LEU A 133 8.24 -10.60 -12.65
C LEU A 133 8.57 -9.15 -13.06
N ALA A 134 8.60 -8.21 -12.13
CA ALA A 134 8.95 -6.82 -12.41
C ALA A 134 10.42 -6.64 -12.84
N THR A 135 11.30 -7.61 -12.57
CA THR A 135 12.71 -7.58 -12.97
C THR A 135 12.96 -8.21 -14.35
N VAL A 136 11.94 -8.82 -14.97
CA VAL A 136 12.08 -9.44 -16.30
C VAL A 136 12.31 -8.38 -17.36
N SER A 137 13.43 -8.50 -18.09
CA SER A 137 13.81 -7.60 -19.17
C SER A 137 13.94 -8.26 -20.54
N ALA A 138 13.79 -9.59 -20.61
CA ALA A 138 13.92 -10.37 -21.83
C ALA A 138 12.65 -11.21 -22.08
N ALA A 139 12.28 -11.35 -23.36
CA ALA A 139 11.03 -11.99 -23.75
C ALA A 139 11.00 -13.50 -23.44
N ASP A 140 12.15 -14.18 -23.55
CA ASP A 140 12.34 -15.60 -23.24
C ASP A 140 12.19 -15.92 -21.73
N ALA A 141 12.54 -14.97 -20.86
CA ALA A 141 12.36 -15.08 -19.42
C ALA A 141 10.92 -14.82 -18.96
N LEU A 142 10.04 -14.27 -19.82
CA LEU A 142 8.69 -13.88 -19.44
C LEU A 142 7.74 -15.08 -19.15
N PRO A 143 7.67 -16.13 -19.99
CA PRO A 143 6.79 -17.27 -19.74
C PRO A 143 6.99 -17.96 -18.38
N PRO A 144 8.22 -18.32 -17.94
CA PRO A 144 8.38 -18.95 -16.63
C PRO A 144 8.01 -18.02 -15.46
N ALA A 145 8.29 -16.71 -15.56
CA ALA A 145 7.91 -15.73 -14.54
C ALA A 145 6.38 -15.56 -14.44
N VAL A 146 5.68 -15.51 -15.59
CA VAL A 146 4.22 -15.49 -15.65
C VAL A 146 3.62 -16.77 -15.08
N MET A 147 4.24 -17.93 -15.30
CA MET A 147 3.80 -19.20 -14.73
C MET A 147 3.99 -19.26 -13.20
N ALA A 148 5.10 -18.71 -12.68
CA ALA A 148 5.33 -18.62 -11.25
C ALA A 148 4.23 -17.80 -10.54
N LEU A 149 3.89 -16.63 -11.07
CA LEU A 149 2.81 -15.80 -10.52
C LEU A 149 1.42 -16.41 -10.77
N GLY A 150 1.10 -16.74 -12.02
CA GLY A 150 -0.24 -17.18 -12.43
C GLY A 150 -0.59 -18.59 -11.94
N GLY A 151 0.34 -19.53 -12.04
CA GLY A 151 0.15 -20.91 -11.60
C GLY A 151 0.27 -21.06 -10.09
N LYS A 152 1.44 -20.73 -9.54
CA LYS A 152 1.73 -20.98 -8.12
C LYS A 152 1.11 -19.94 -7.17
N GLY A 153 0.83 -18.73 -7.66
CA GLY A 153 0.11 -17.70 -6.90
C GLY A 153 -1.40 -17.75 -7.14
N CYS A 154 -1.82 -17.34 -8.33
CA CYS A 154 -3.24 -17.10 -8.63
C CYS A 154 -4.07 -18.40 -8.65
N LYS A 155 -3.63 -19.44 -9.38
CA LYS A 155 -4.38 -20.69 -9.52
C LYS A 155 -4.41 -21.47 -8.21
N ALA A 156 -3.26 -21.65 -7.55
CA ALA A 156 -3.16 -22.34 -6.26
C ALA A 156 -4.08 -21.72 -5.20
N CYS A 157 -4.07 -20.38 -5.06
CA CYS A 157 -4.98 -19.69 -4.13
C CYS A 157 -6.44 -19.91 -4.50
N HIS A 158 -6.81 -19.73 -5.78
CA HIS A 158 -8.20 -19.81 -6.21
C HIS A 158 -8.78 -21.23 -6.11
N GLU A 159 -8.00 -22.27 -6.37
CA GLU A 159 -8.46 -23.67 -6.24
C GLU A 159 -8.82 -23.98 -4.79
N LYS A 160 -7.96 -23.58 -3.86
CA LYS A 160 -8.17 -23.84 -2.43
C LYS A 160 -9.22 -22.92 -1.82
N PHE A 161 -9.15 -21.62 -2.07
CA PHE A 161 -9.84 -20.61 -1.26
C PHE A 161 -10.94 -19.81 -1.97
N ARG A 162 -11.20 -20.04 -3.26
CA ARG A 162 -12.24 -19.31 -4.01
C ARG A 162 -13.27 -20.26 -4.63
N LYS A 163 -14.55 -20.08 -4.30
CA LYS A 163 -15.68 -20.75 -4.95
C LYS A 163 -15.62 -20.49 -6.47
N PRO A 164 -16.05 -21.39 -7.37
CA PRO A 164 -16.23 -21.08 -8.79
C PRO A 164 -17.23 -19.92 -8.96
N LYS A 165 -17.32 -19.35 -10.17
CA LYS A 165 -18.40 -18.39 -10.42
C LYS A 165 -19.71 -19.18 -10.57
N LYS A 166 -20.84 -18.57 -10.20
CA LYS A 166 -22.16 -19.24 -10.26
C LYS A 166 -22.57 -19.68 -11.66
N ASP A 167 -22.10 -19.00 -12.71
CA ASP A 167 -22.30 -19.38 -14.12
C ASP A 167 -21.44 -20.57 -14.59
N LYS A 168 -20.55 -21.07 -13.72
CA LYS A 168 -19.66 -22.20 -13.99
C LYS A 168 -19.89 -23.37 -13.03
N MET A 169 -21.08 -23.44 -12.44
CA MET A 169 -21.53 -24.47 -11.50
C MET A 169 -22.83 -25.06 -12.03
#